data_AF-A0A2L2ZA43-F1
#
_entry.id   AF-A0A2L2ZA43-F1
#
_cell.length_a   1.000
_cell.length_b   1.000
_cell.length_c   1.000
_cell.angle_alpha   90.00
_cell.angle_beta   90.00
_cell.angle_gamma   90.00
#
_symmetry.space_group_name_H-M   'P 1'
#
loop_
_entity.id
_entity.type
_entity.pdbx_description
1 polymer ?
#
loop_
_entity_poly.entity_id
_entity_poly.type
_entity_poly.pdbx_seq_one_letter_code
_entity_poly.pdbx_strand_id
1 'polypeptide(L)' 'RPYMCQVCGKGFIENKNLQRHMLCHTGELPYVCNICSKGFRGEQGLKKHMLQHARQKF' A
#
# COMPACT_ATOMS: atom_id res chain seq x y z
N ARG A 1 12.05 0.42 -18.87
CA ARG A 1 11.34 0.48 -17.57
C ARG A 1 12.39 0.77 -16.50
N PRO A 2 12.56 2.03 -16.07
CA PRO A 2 13.69 2.44 -15.25
C PRO A 2 13.68 1.85 -13.82
N TYR A 3 12.52 1.41 -13.33
CA TYR A 3 12.39 0.85 -11.99
C TYR A 3 12.28 -0.67 -12.05
N MET A 4 13.29 -1.39 -11.60
CA MET A 4 13.33 -2.87 -11.65
C MET A 4 13.17 -3.46 -10.24
N CYS A 5 12.39 -4.54 -10.14
CA CYS A 5 12.33 -5.36 -8.94
C CYS A 5 13.58 -6.21 -8.82
N GLN A 6 14.30 -6.06 -7.71
CA GLN A 6 15.53 -6.82 -7.43
C GLN A 6 15.27 -8.27 -7.03
N VAL A 7 14.03 -8.62 -6.65
CA VAL A 7 13.66 -9.98 -6.23
C VAL A 7 13.30 -10.87 -7.42
N CYS A 8 12.52 -10.35 -8.37
CA CYS A 8 12.00 -11.14 -9.50
C CYS A 8 12.30 -10.56 -10.89
N GLY A 9 13.07 -9.47 -10.98
CA GLY A 9 13.47 -8.85 -12.25
C GLY A 9 12.37 -8.10 -13.00
N LYS A 10 11.14 -8.01 -12.48
CA LYS A 10 10.05 -7.26 -13.14
C LYS A 10 10.36 -5.76 -13.21
N GLY A 11 10.25 -5.19 -14.41
CA GLY A 11 10.36 -3.75 -14.61
C GLY A 11 9.03 -3.01 -14.41
N PHE A 12 9.11 -1.73 -14.07
CA PHE A 12 8.02 -0.79 -13.93
C PHE A 12 8.40 0.57 -14.54
N ILE A 13 7.40 1.33 -15.00
CA ILE A 13 7.60 2.68 -15.58
C ILE A 13 7.75 3.74 -14.49
N GLU A 14 7.07 3.56 -13.35
CA GLU A 14 7.03 4.51 -12.25
C GLU A 14 7.49 3.85 -10.94
N ASN A 15 8.18 4.62 -10.09
CA ASN A 15 8.68 4.14 -8.79
C ASN A 15 7.53 3.66 -7.89
N LYS A 16 6.42 4.39 -7.84
CA LYS A 16 5.22 4.03 -7.05
C LYS A 16 4.68 2.63 -7.39
N ASN A 17 4.81 2.22 -8.65
CA ASN A 17 4.36 0.90 -9.09
C ASN A 17 5.33 -0.20 -8.66
N LEU A 18 6.65 0.07 -8.69
CA LEU A 18 7.65 -0.83 -8.12
C LEU A 18 7.46 -0.97 -6.60
N GLN A 19 7.28 0.14 -5.87
CA GLN A 19 7.05 0.12 -4.42
C GLN A 19 5.80 -0.69 -4.05
N ARG A 20 4.68 -0.45 -4.75
CA ARG A 20 3.45 -1.24 -4.58
C ARG A 20 3.66 -2.73 -4.90
N HIS A 21 4.52 -3.04 -5.88
CA HIS A 21 4.86 -4.40 -6.22
C HIS A 21 5.71 -5.06 -5.12
N MET A 22 6.66 -4.36 -4.51
CA MET A 22 7.50 -4.91 -3.43
C MET A 22 6.67 -5.44 -2.25
N LEU A 23 5.46 -4.90 -2.03
CA LEU A 23 4.52 -5.38 -1.01
C LEU A 23 4.06 -6.83 -1.25
N CYS A 24 4.16 -7.37 -2.46
CA CYS A 24 3.86 -8.79 -2.70
C CYS A 24 4.99 -9.71 -2.23
N HIS A 25 6.21 -9.19 -2.08
CA HIS A 25 7.36 -9.95 -1.60
C HIS A 25 7.49 -9.86 -0.08
N THR A 26 7.29 -8.68 0.49
CA THR A 26 7.41 -8.48 1.95
C THR A 26 6.14 -8.83 2.71
N GLY A 27 4.97 -8.78 2.06
CA GLY A 27 3.67 -8.90 2.75
C GLY A 27 3.32 -7.71 3.65
N GLU A 28 4.26 -6.78 3.84
CA GLU A 28 4.07 -5.57 4.62
C GLU A 28 3.24 -4.56 3.82
N LEU A 29 2.25 -3.98 4.47
CA LEU A 29 1.42 -2.92 3.89
C LEU A 29 1.82 -1.59 4.53
N PRO A 30 2.42 -0.65 3.78
CA PRO A 30 3.04 0.54 4.36
C PRO A 30 2.04 1.52 4.97
N TYR A 31 0.74 1.36 4.66
CA TYR A 31 -0.33 2.19 5.19
C TYR A 31 -1.23 1.33 6.07
N VAL A 32 -1.07 1.42 7.39
CA VAL A 32 -1.86 0.65 8.35
C VAL A 32 -2.85 1.56 9.07
N CYS A 33 -4.09 1.10 9.22
CA CYS A 33 -5.08 1.76 10.04
C CYS A 33 -4.70 1.61 11.52
N ASN A 34 -4.55 2.72 12.24
CA ASN A 34 -4.25 2.71 13.67
C ASN A 34 -5.46 2.34 14.56
N ILE A 35 -6.68 2.31 14.02
CA ILE A 35 -7.90 1.95 14.78
C ILE A 35 -8.13 0.43 14.75
N CYS A 36 -8.01 -0.21 13.59
CA CYS A 36 -8.33 -1.63 13.41
C CYS A 36 -7.17 -2.48 12.87
N SER A 37 -5.96 -1.92 12.75
CA SER A 37 -4.75 -2.59 12.24
C SER A 37 -4.85 -3.12 10.80
N LYS A 38 -5.87 -2.71 10.04
CA LYS A 38 -6.02 -3.11 8.62
C LYS A 38 -4.98 -2.41 7.75
N GLY A 39 -4.21 -3.18 6.98
CA GLY A 39 -3.20 -2.66 6.06
C GLY A 39 -3.73 -2.33 4.66
N PHE A 40 -3.10 -1.38 3.99
CA PHE A 40 -3.40 -0.90 2.64
C PHE A 40 -2.14 -0.72 1.81
N ARG A 41 -2.26 -0.97 0.50
CA ARG A 41 -1.16 -0.83 -0.48
C ARG A 41 -0.87 0.64 -0.87
N GLY A 42 -1.69 1.58 -0.41
CA GLY A 42 -1.58 2.98 -0.79
C GLY A 42 -2.37 3.91 0.12
N GLU A 43 -1.90 5.16 0.22
CA GLU A 43 -2.46 6.20 1.08
C GLU A 43 -3.95 6.47 0.79
N GLN A 44 -4.35 6.52 -0.47
CA GLN A 44 -5.74 6.77 -0.86
C GLN A 44 -6.69 5.67 -0.35
N GLY A 45 -6.21 4.42 -0.27
CA GLY A 45 -6.98 3.31 0.28
C GLY A 45 -7.21 3.47 1.77
N LEU A 46 -6.15 3.82 2.51
CA LEU A 46 -6.23 4.14 3.93
C LEU A 46 -7.15 5.34 4.18
N LYS A 47 -6.98 6.46 3.44
CA LYS A 47 -7.83 7.66 3.59
C LYS A 47 -9.32 7.34 3.42
N LYS A 48 -9.69 6.60 2.37
CA LYS A 48 -11.09 6.18 2.15
C LYS A 48 -11.60 5.28 3.28
N HIS A 49 -10.76 4.40 3.79
CA HIS A 49 -11.12 3.54 4.91
C HIS A 49 -11.30 4.34 6.22
N MET A 50 -10.46 5.33 6.50
CA MET A 50 -10.61 6.19 7.69
C MET A 50 -11.95 6.97 7.68
N LEU A 51 -12.51 7.28 6.50
CA LEU A 51 -13.85 7.87 6.41
C LEU A 51 -14.95 6.93 6.92
N GLN A 52 -14.76 5.62 6.88
CA GLN A 52 -15.71 4.65 7.44
C GLN A 52 -15.68 4.70 8.97
N HIS A 53 -14.50 4.81 9.57
CA HIS A 53 -14.36 5.03 11.02
C HIS A 53 -14.96 6.37 11.45
N ALA A 54 -14.79 7.44 10.68
CA ALA A 54 -15.40 8.73 10.99
C ALA A 54 -16.95 8.71 10.94
N ARG A 55 -17.54 7.82 10.14
CA ARG A 55 -19.01 7.62 10.07
C ARG A 55 -19.53 6.72 11.19
N GLN A 56 -18.70 5.80 11.67
CA GLN A 56 -18.92 5.09 12.93
C GLN A 56 -18.53 6.04 14.08
N LYS A 57 -19.38 7.05 14.31
CA LYS A 57 -19.29 7.83 15.55
C LYS A 57 -19.41 6.84 16.72
N PHE A 58 -18.34 6.69 17.49
CA PHE A 58 -18.45 6.17 18.85
C PHE A 58 -19.24 7.18 19.69
#